data_AF-A0A2D9P6S7-F1
#
_entry.id   AF-A0A2D9P6S7-F1
#
_cell.length_a   1.000
_cell.length_b   1.000
_cell.length_c   1.000
_cell.angle_alpha   90.00
_cell.angle_beta   90.00
_cell.angle_gamma   90.00
#
_symmetry.space_group_name_H-M   'P 1'
#
loop_
_entity.id
_entity.type
_entity.pdbx_description
1 polymer ?
#
loop_
_entity_poly.entity_id
_entity_poly.type
_entity_poly.pdbx_seq_one_letter_code
_entity_poly.pdbx_strand_id
1 'polypeptide(L)'
;MYMESLTELKYEIDKMVNEFITQKEYDELYASIEELFNDYIQNNIILYSKEDFHDTMYFDVKELVCLQLEDLQMDNSLYIFDIIYENVKKKYFKYIVPPRSYDKTFIRKPPNMEVINRKIKKIVETPQPTQRTKEWYEFRHNLITASSAWKALDTQSSKNSIIYEKCCPHDSSKYDNVNLESPFHWGTKYEPISIQIYEDMYNTKIDDYGCIKHETFPFLGASPDGINTDVHSQLYGRMLEIKNIVNREINGIPKPEYWIQMQLQMEVCDLNECDFLETQFKEYKNYLEFKTDGEFKLSSDGCRKGCFVLFMDNGYPYYEYPNINMDEEEFDAWKVNIIKKNNHMEWVKDIYWKLEILSCVLVLRNKLWFNSAIKELESVWNTICHEKINGYIHRAPKKREKKEVFKKRKCLLHFSDNKVSINEIIKIDTQPL
;
A
#
# COMPACT_ATOMS: atom_id res chain seq x y z
N MET A 1 -15.68 -23.02 -23.33
CA MET A 1 -14.24 -23.31 -23.19
C MET A 1 -13.69 -23.16 -21.77
N TYR A 2 -13.54 -21.96 -21.17
CA TYR A 2 -12.91 -21.85 -19.83
C TYR A 2 -13.77 -22.37 -18.67
N MET A 3 -15.10 -22.22 -18.76
CA MET A 3 -16.02 -22.78 -17.77
C MET A 3 -16.10 -24.31 -17.87
N GLU A 4 -16.09 -24.85 -19.10
CA GLU A 4 -16.07 -26.30 -19.35
C GLU A 4 -14.82 -26.96 -18.78
N SER A 5 -13.64 -26.35 -18.98
CA SER A 5 -12.37 -26.86 -18.44
C SER A 5 -12.31 -26.85 -16.91
N LEU A 6 -12.98 -25.88 -16.25
CA LEU A 6 -13.05 -25.84 -14.78
C LEU A 6 -14.02 -26.89 -14.22
N THR A 7 -15.12 -27.18 -14.92
CA THR A 7 -16.02 -28.28 -14.56
C THR A 7 -15.40 -29.66 -14.77
N GLU A 8 -14.65 -29.87 -15.86
CA GLU A 8 -13.91 -31.10 -16.10
C GLU A 8 -12.81 -31.30 -15.05
N LEU A 9 -12.04 -30.25 -14.74
CA LEU A 9 -11.01 -30.32 -13.71
C LEU A 9 -11.61 -30.63 -12.32
N LYS A 10 -12.74 -30.00 -11.99
CA LYS A 10 -13.44 -30.28 -10.74
C LYS A 10 -13.97 -31.71 -10.68
N TYR A 11 -14.53 -32.21 -11.79
CA TYR A 11 -15.02 -33.59 -11.88
C TYR A 11 -13.88 -34.61 -11.70
N GLU A 12 -12.71 -34.37 -12.30
CA GLU A 12 -11.53 -35.23 -12.10
C GLU A 12 -11.00 -35.16 -10.66
N ILE A 13 -10.97 -33.98 -10.04
CA ILE A 13 -10.59 -33.82 -8.62
C ILE A 13 -11.57 -34.56 -7.70
N ASP A 14 -12.88 -34.36 -7.90
CA ASP A 14 -13.92 -35.01 -7.11
C ASP A 14 -13.87 -36.54 -7.30
N LYS A 15 -13.57 -37.02 -8.51
CA LYS A 15 -13.37 -38.45 -8.79
C LYS A 15 -12.14 -39.00 -8.06
N MET A 16 -11.01 -38.29 -8.10
CA MET A 16 -9.77 -38.71 -7.41
C MET A 16 -9.96 -38.78 -5.89
N VAL A 17 -10.68 -37.84 -5.27
CA VAL A 17 -10.93 -37.90 -3.82
C VAL A 17 -11.84 -39.07 -3.46
N ASN A 18 -12.87 -39.32 -4.27
CA ASN A 18 -13.79 -40.45 -4.09
C ASN A 18 -13.14 -41.83 -4.28
N GLU A 19 -11.94 -41.91 -4.86
CA GLU A 19 -11.14 -43.14 -4.90
C GLU A 19 -10.50 -43.48 -3.54
N PHE A 20 -10.36 -42.49 -2.64
CA PHE A 20 -9.67 -42.65 -1.35
C PHE A 20 -10.58 -42.59 -0.13
N ILE A 21 -11.67 -41.82 -0.20
CA ILE A 21 -12.65 -41.69 0.90
C ILE A 21 -14.08 -41.74 0.37
N THR A 22 -15.00 -42.17 1.22
CA THR A 22 -16.43 -42.11 0.95
C THR A 22 -16.94 -40.67 0.98
N GLN A 23 -18.07 -40.41 0.32
CA GLN A 23 -18.71 -39.08 0.38
C GLN A 23 -19.04 -38.64 1.82
N LYS A 24 -19.39 -39.60 2.69
CA LYS A 24 -19.68 -39.31 4.10
C LYS A 24 -18.42 -38.83 4.82
N GLU A 25 -17.29 -39.51 4.65
CA GLU A 25 -16.00 -39.10 5.25
C GLU A 25 -15.54 -37.75 4.69
N TYR A 26 -15.75 -37.50 3.40
CA TYR A 26 -15.50 -36.19 2.79
C TYR A 26 -16.30 -35.09 3.48
N ASP A 27 -17.61 -35.30 3.65
CA ASP A 27 -18.51 -34.31 4.26
C ASP A 27 -18.15 -34.05 5.74
N GLU A 28 -17.78 -35.09 6.49
CA GLU A 28 -17.33 -34.99 7.89
C GLU A 28 -16.01 -34.23 8.01
N LEU A 29 -15.03 -34.52 7.14
CA LEU A 29 -13.74 -33.82 7.12
C LEU A 29 -13.88 -32.37 6.63
N TYR A 30 -14.75 -32.13 5.65
CA TYR A 30 -15.09 -30.78 5.18
C TYR A 30 -15.65 -29.94 6.33
N ALA A 31 -16.64 -30.47 7.07
CA ALA A 31 -17.25 -29.78 8.19
C ALA A 31 -16.24 -29.50 9.31
N SER A 32 -15.38 -30.48 9.62
CA SER A 32 -14.32 -30.33 10.63
C SER A 32 -13.30 -29.24 10.24
N ILE A 33 -12.86 -29.21 8.99
CA ILE A 33 -11.96 -28.16 8.49
C ILE A 33 -12.67 -26.79 8.50
N GLU A 34 -13.95 -26.71 8.12
CA GLU A 34 -14.73 -25.47 8.17
C GLU A 34 -14.87 -24.93 9.60
N GLU A 35 -15.08 -25.79 10.59
CA GLU A 35 -15.11 -25.41 12.01
C GLU A 35 -13.74 -24.89 12.48
N LEU A 36 -12.65 -25.59 12.14
CA LEU A 36 -11.29 -25.15 12.43
C LEU A 36 -10.97 -23.79 11.78
N PHE A 37 -11.47 -23.53 10.57
CA PHE A 37 -11.33 -22.23 9.91
C PHE A 37 -11.99 -21.13 10.72
N ASN A 38 -13.24 -21.38 11.14
CA ASN A 38 -14.00 -20.40 11.90
C ASN A 38 -13.32 -20.11 13.24
N ASP A 39 -12.94 -21.14 13.98
CA ASP A 39 -12.28 -20.98 15.28
C ASP A 39 -10.94 -20.27 15.15
N TYR A 40 -10.12 -20.65 14.17
CA TYR A 40 -8.83 -20.00 13.95
C TYR A 40 -8.99 -18.52 13.64
N ILE A 41 -9.90 -18.16 12.71
CA ILE A 41 -10.10 -16.76 12.30
C ILE A 41 -10.70 -15.94 13.44
N GLN A 42 -11.68 -16.45 14.18
CA GLN A 42 -12.30 -15.70 15.29
C GLN A 42 -11.28 -15.42 16.40
N ASN A 43 -10.46 -16.41 16.75
CA ASN A 43 -9.46 -16.27 17.82
C ASN A 43 -8.26 -15.41 17.40
N ASN A 44 -7.93 -15.37 16.11
CA ASN A 44 -6.75 -14.66 15.58
C ASN A 44 -7.11 -13.48 14.68
N ILE A 45 -8.33 -12.93 14.79
CA ILE A 45 -8.86 -11.96 13.81
C ILE A 45 -7.98 -10.72 13.66
N ILE A 46 -7.28 -10.24 14.70
CA ILE A 46 -6.38 -9.08 14.59
C ILE A 46 -5.16 -9.39 13.71
N LEU A 47 -4.66 -10.63 13.76
CA LEU A 47 -3.52 -11.10 12.99
C LEU A 47 -3.84 -11.25 11.49
N TYR A 48 -5.12 -11.18 11.10
CA TYR A 48 -5.56 -11.20 9.69
C TYR A 48 -4.91 -10.12 8.81
N SER A 49 -4.41 -9.06 9.45
CA SER A 49 -3.67 -7.99 8.78
C SER A 49 -2.25 -8.39 8.32
N LYS A 50 -1.67 -9.46 8.87
CA LYS A 50 -0.31 -9.95 8.55
C LYS A 50 -0.27 -10.60 7.17
N GLU A 51 0.88 -10.50 6.49
CA GLU A 51 1.05 -10.97 5.11
C GLU A 51 0.97 -12.50 5.02
N ASP A 52 1.50 -13.19 6.02
CA ASP A 52 1.61 -14.64 6.14
C ASP A 52 0.40 -15.30 6.82
N PHE A 53 -0.64 -14.54 7.19
CA PHE A 53 -1.77 -15.07 7.98
C PHE A 53 -2.42 -16.32 7.36
N HIS A 54 -2.66 -16.31 6.04
CA HIS A 54 -3.29 -17.42 5.33
C HIS A 54 -2.38 -18.65 5.25
N ASP A 55 -1.07 -18.45 5.19
CA ASP A 55 -0.09 -19.52 5.17
C ASP A 55 0.04 -20.14 6.56
N THR A 56 0.17 -19.31 7.61
CA THR A 56 0.18 -19.78 9.01
C THR A 56 -1.09 -20.56 9.32
N MET A 57 -2.26 -20.03 8.93
CA MET A 57 -3.54 -20.71 9.10
C MET A 57 -3.56 -22.07 8.40
N TYR A 58 -3.05 -22.17 7.16
CA TYR A 58 -2.98 -23.43 6.45
C TYR A 58 -2.14 -24.46 7.21
N PHE A 59 -0.95 -24.08 7.67
CA PHE A 59 -0.08 -24.99 8.42
C PHE A 59 -0.69 -25.43 9.75
N ASP A 60 -1.27 -24.51 10.51
CA ASP A 60 -1.86 -24.80 11.81
C ASP A 60 -3.10 -25.71 11.68
N VAL A 61 -3.99 -25.42 10.71
CA VAL A 61 -5.15 -26.28 10.43
C VAL A 61 -4.71 -27.65 9.91
N LYS A 62 -3.69 -27.69 9.05
CA LYS A 62 -3.12 -28.93 8.54
C LYS A 62 -2.56 -29.81 9.65
N GLU A 63 -1.79 -29.24 10.56
CA GLU A 63 -1.23 -29.96 11.70
C GLU A 63 -2.33 -30.58 12.55
N LEU A 64 -3.37 -29.81 12.89
CA LEU A 64 -4.50 -30.30 13.69
C LEU A 64 -5.26 -31.43 13.00
N VAL A 65 -5.52 -31.32 11.70
CA VAL A 65 -6.20 -32.37 10.94
C VAL A 65 -5.32 -33.60 10.80
N CYS A 66 -4.02 -33.44 10.52
CA CYS A 66 -3.09 -34.56 10.42
C CYS A 66 -3.03 -35.35 11.74
N LEU A 67 -2.96 -34.66 12.89
CA LEU A 67 -3.00 -35.31 14.21
C LEU A 67 -4.28 -36.12 14.43
N GLN A 68 -5.42 -35.63 13.94
CA GLN A 68 -6.71 -36.36 14.02
C GLN A 68 -6.74 -37.59 13.09
N LEU A 69 -5.99 -37.56 11.98
CA LEU A 69 -5.94 -38.63 10.99
C LEU A 69 -4.78 -39.61 11.19
N GLU A 70 -3.81 -39.33 12.06
CA GLU A 70 -2.65 -40.20 12.34
C GLU A 70 -3.07 -41.62 12.75
N ASP A 71 -4.14 -41.74 13.53
CA ASP A 71 -4.69 -43.02 13.97
C ASP A 71 -5.28 -43.86 12.82
N LEU A 72 -5.58 -43.25 11.67
CA LEU A 72 -6.23 -43.88 10.53
C LEU A 72 -5.26 -44.43 9.46
N GLN A 73 -3.94 -44.25 9.63
CA GLN A 73 -2.87 -44.77 8.74
C GLN A 73 -3.13 -44.50 7.24
N MET A 74 -3.69 -43.34 6.91
CA MET A 74 -4.00 -42.98 5.52
C MET A 74 -2.78 -42.38 4.81
N ASP A 75 -2.14 -43.17 3.94
CA ASP A 75 -0.97 -42.75 3.14
C ASP A 75 -1.24 -41.51 2.26
N ASN A 76 -2.50 -41.26 1.88
CA ASN A 76 -2.92 -40.14 1.03
C ASN A 76 -3.54 -38.97 1.81
N SER A 77 -3.48 -38.98 3.14
CA SER A 77 -4.12 -37.99 4.03
C SER A 77 -3.77 -36.54 3.68
N LEU A 78 -2.51 -36.25 3.39
CA LEU A 78 -2.05 -34.90 3.05
C LEU A 78 -2.69 -34.38 1.76
N TYR A 79 -2.77 -35.23 0.73
CA TYR A 79 -3.34 -34.85 -0.56
C TYR A 79 -4.86 -34.62 -0.45
N ILE A 80 -5.55 -35.48 0.30
CA ILE A 80 -6.99 -35.33 0.58
C ILE A 80 -7.26 -34.05 1.35
N PHE A 81 -6.46 -33.78 2.39
CA PHE A 81 -6.52 -32.54 3.16
C PHE A 81 -6.39 -31.31 2.25
N ASP A 82 -5.36 -31.27 1.40
CA ASP A 82 -5.09 -30.09 0.56
C ASP A 82 -6.28 -29.78 -0.38
N ILE A 83 -6.92 -30.82 -0.95
CA ILE A 83 -8.10 -30.65 -1.80
C ILE A 83 -9.30 -30.13 -1.00
N ILE A 84 -9.59 -30.73 0.16
CA ILE A 84 -10.74 -30.33 0.99
C ILE A 84 -10.51 -28.93 1.55
N TYR A 85 -9.30 -28.62 2.01
CA TYR A 85 -8.88 -27.30 2.47
C TYR A 85 -9.14 -26.22 1.42
N GLU A 86 -8.69 -26.43 0.18
CA GLU A 86 -8.93 -25.45 -0.90
C GLU A 86 -10.43 -25.28 -1.22
N ASN A 87 -11.22 -26.35 -1.13
CA ASN A 87 -12.68 -26.28 -1.28
C ASN A 87 -13.36 -25.53 -0.13
N VAL A 88 -12.94 -25.73 1.12
CA VAL A 88 -13.40 -24.98 2.29
C VAL A 88 -13.00 -23.51 2.15
N LYS A 89 -11.71 -23.23 1.97
CA LYS A 89 -11.13 -21.90 1.76
C LYS A 89 -11.89 -21.09 0.72
N LYS A 90 -12.18 -21.68 -0.45
CA LYS A 90 -12.91 -21.01 -1.52
C LYS A 90 -14.33 -20.62 -1.12
N LYS A 91 -15.08 -21.47 -0.42
CA LYS A 91 -16.44 -21.13 0.04
C LYS A 91 -16.39 -20.15 1.21
N TYR A 92 -15.54 -20.43 2.19
CA TYR A 92 -15.39 -19.64 3.40
C TYR A 92 -15.04 -18.19 3.05
N PHE A 93 -14.03 -17.98 2.21
CA PHE A 93 -13.61 -16.63 1.84
C PHE A 93 -14.56 -15.89 0.89
N LYS A 94 -15.46 -16.63 0.24
CA LYS A 94 -16.49 -16.05 -0.63
C LYS A 94 -17.71 -15.56 0.18
N TYR A 95 -18.09 -16.28 1.23
CA TYR A 95 -19.36 -16.05 1.91
C TYR A 95 -19.22 -15.54 3.35
N ILE A 96 -18.10 -15.77 4.02
CA ILE A 96 -17.91 -15.43 5.44
C ILE A 96 -17.01 -14.21 5.62
N VAL A 97 -15.77 -14.25 5.14
CA VAL A 97 -14.78 -13.16 5.29
C VAL A 97 -13.92 -13.05 4.04
N PRO A 98 -13.67 -11.86 3.47
CA PRO A 98 -12.87 -11.78 2.25
C PRO A 98 -11.41 -12.18 2.52
N PRO A 99 -10.68 -12.71 1.52
CA PRO A 99 -9.23 -12.85 1.64
C PRO A 99 -8.60 -11.46 1.83
N ARG A 100 -7.34 -11.43 2.26
CA ARG A 100 -6.64 -10.16 2.52
C ARG A 100 -6.57 -9.28 1.27
N SER A 101 -6.28 -9.88 0.13
CA SER A 101 -6.35 -9.27 -1.19
C SER A 101 -6.59 -10.37 -2.23
N TYR A 102 -7.02 -9.97 -3.43
CA TYR A 102 -6.99 -10.82 -4.62
C TYR A 102 -5.72 -10.53 -5.44
N ASP A 103 -5.26 -11.50 -6.22
CA ASP A 103 -4.05 -11.35 -7.05
C ASP A 103 -4.18 -10.26 -8.12
N LYS A 104 -5.41 -9.95 -8.52
CA LYS A 104 -5.74 -8.93 -9.53
C LYS A 104 -7.03 -8.23 -9.17
N THR A 105 -7.19 -7.02 -9.67
CA THR A 105 -8.50 -6.36 -9.65
C THR A 105 -9.47 -6.93 -10.69
N PHE A 106 -10.75 -6.99 -10.34
CA PHE A 106 -11.84 -7.42 -11.21
C PHE A 106 -13.19 -6.86 -10.75
N ILE A 107 -14.22 -7.00 -11.59
CA ILE A 107 -15.59 -6.62 -11.26
C ILE A 107 -16.27 -7.78 -10.56
N ARG A 108 -16.43 -7.67 -9.23
CA ARG A 108 -17.08 -8.71 -8.43
C ARG A 108 -18.59 -8.69 -8.59
N LYS A 109 -19.19 -7.50 -8.48
CA LYS A 109 -20.62 -7.22 -8.69
C LYS A 109 -20.75 -5.82 -9.29
N PRO A 110 -21.66 -5.61 -10.25
CA PRO A 110 -21.95 -4.27 -10.74
C PRO A 110 -22.39 -3.33 -9.61
N PRO A 111 -22.02 -2.05 -9.64
CA PRO A 111 -22.36 -1.09 -8.59
C PRO A 111 -23.86 -0.84 -8.56
N ASN A 112 -24.43 -0.76 -7.35
CA ASN A 112 -25.78 -0.25 -7.17
C ASN A 112 -25.72 1.29 -7.16
N MET A 113 -26.11 1.90 -8.26
CA MET A 113 -25.99 3.35 -8.49
C MET A 113 -26.62 4.18 -7.36
N GLU A 114 -27.83 3.83 -6.91
CA GLU A 114 -28.52 4.58 -5.87
C GLU A 114 -27.77 4.51 -4.52
N VAL A 115 -27.28 3.33 -4.16
CA VAL A 115 -26.53 3.13 -2.91
C VAL A 115 -25.20 3.86 -2.94
N ILE A 116 -24.45 3.75 -4.04
CA ILE A 116 -23.16 4.41 -4.18
C ILE A 116 -23.31 5.93 -4.25
N ASN A 117 -24.28 6.45 -5.01
CA ASN A 117 -24.59 7.89 -5.05
C ASN A 117 -24.83 8.46 -3.66
N ARG A 118 -25.61 7.76 -2.83
CA ARG A 118 -25.90 8.19 -1.45
C ARG A 118 -24.64 8.25 -0.59
N LYS A 119 -23.76 7.26 -0.74
CA LYS A 119 -22.50 7.17 0.02
C LYS A 119 -21.53 8.26 -0.39
N ILE A 120 -21.30 8.44 -1.70
CA ILE A 120 -20.44 9.52 -2.22
C ILE A 120 -20.98 10.89 -1.81
N LYS A 121 -22.29 11.12 -1.94
CA LYS A 121 -22.91 12.38 -1.49
C LYS A 121 -22.63 12.68 -0.02
N LYS A 122 -22.77 11.66 0.85
CA LYS A 122 -22.45 11.79 2.28
C LYS A 122 -20.97 12.16 2.52
N ILE A 123 -20.06 11.57 1.75
CA ILE A 123 -18.63 11.91 1.81
C ILE A 123 -18.44 13.39 1.42
N VAL A 124 -18.97 13.83 0.28
CA VAL A 124 -18.86 15.21 -0.22
C VAL A 124 -19.43 16.23 0.77
N GLU A 125 -20.57 15.92 1.39
CA GLU A 125 -21.23 16.80 2.37
C GLU A 125 -20.49 16.87 3.72
N THR A 126 -19.59 15.92 4.00
CA THR A 126 -18.80 15.92 5.23
C THR A 126 -17.73 17.02 5.15
N PRO A 127 -17.59 17.89 6.17
CA PRO A 127 -16.55 18.92 6.19
C PRO A 127 -15.15 18.31 6.06
N GLN A 128 -14.44 18.75 5.03
CA GLN A 128 -13.11 18.28 4.68
C GLN A 128 -12.18 19.47 4.52
N PRO A 129 -11.17 19.65 5.40
CA PRO A 129 -10.16 20.66 5.18
C PRO A 129 -9.41 20.39 3.87
N THR A 130 -9.08 21.44 3.13
CA THR A 130 -8.29 21.35 1.90
C THR A 130 -6.96 20.64 2.20
N GLN A 131 -6.61 19.63 1.41
CA GLN A 131 -5.44 18.81 1.66
C GLN A 131 -4.16 19.67 1.74
N ARG A 132 -3.23 19.28 2.61
CA ARG A 132 -1.92 19.96 2.81
C ARG A 132 -1.99 21.42 3.30
N THR A 133 -3.15 21.85 3.81
CA THR A 133 -3.28 23.13 4.54
C THR A 133 -2.98 22.94 6.03
N LYS A 134 -2.74 24.06 6.74
CA LYS A 134 -2.53 24.03 8.20
C LYS A 134 -3.73 23.44 8.93
N GLU A 135 -4.94 23.81 8.51
CA GLU A 135 -6.20 23.32 9.04
C GLU A 135 -6.32 21.80 8.86
N TRP A 136 -5.84 21.27 7.72
CA TRP A 136 -5.81 19.83 7.46
C TRP A 136 -4.85 19.09 8.41
N TYR A 137 -3.65 19.64 8.63
CA TYR A 137 -2.69 19.05 9.57
C TYR A 137 -3.21 19.07 11.01
N GLU A 138 -3.83 20.17 11.45
CA GLU A 138 -4.44 20.31 12.77
C GLU A 138 -5.63 19.35 12.95
N PHE A 139 -6.49 19.23 11.93
CA PHE A 139 -7.61 18.31 11.94
C PHE A 139 -7.13 16.86 12.10
N ARG A 140 -6.12 16.46 11.30
CA ARG A 140 -5.51 15.12 11.38
C ARG A 140 -4.75 14.85 12.67
N HIS A 141 -4.17 15.88 13.28
CA HIS A 141 -3.47 15.76 14.56
C HIS A 141 -4.42 15.30 15.67
N ASN A 142 -5.68 15.70 15.61
CA ASN A 142 -6.72 15.32 16.58
C ASN A 142 -7.46 14.02 16.22
N LEU A 143 -6.89 13.18 15.35
CA LEU A 143 -7.46 11.89 14.94
C LEU A 143 -6.38 10.81 14.90
N ILE A 144 -6.77 9.56 15.10
CA ILE A 144 -6.02 8.41 14.58
C ILE A 144 -6.38 8.28 13.10
N THR A 145 -5.44 8.64 12.24
CA THR A 145 -5.65 8.59 10.79
C THR A 145 -5.39 7.20 10.24
N ALA A 146 -6.09 6.80 9.18
CA ALA A 146 -5.93 5.48 8.55
C ALA A 146 -4.46 5.09 8.29
N SER A 147 -3.63 6.02 7.83
CA SER A 147 -2.20 5.79 7.54
C SER A 147 -1.31 5.60 8.78
N SER A 148 -1.80 5.87 9.99
CA SER A 148 -1.05 5.70 11.25
C SER A 148 -1.70 4.70 12.21
N ALA A 149 -2.93 4.28 11.96
CA ALA A 149 -3.68 3.40 12.84
C ALA A 149 -3.03 2.03 13.05
N TRP A 150 -2.26 1.53 12.08
CA TRP A 150 -1.49 0.30 12.24
C TRP A 150 -0.56 0.35 13.45
N LYS A 151 -0.03 1.53 13.82
CA LYS A 151 0.83 1.68 15.01
C LYS A 151 0.11 1.31 16.30
N ALA A 152 -1.20 1.56 16.36
CA ALA A 152 -2.05 1.24 17.51
C ALA A 152 -2.37 -0.26 17.60
N LEU A 153 -2.18 -1.03 16.52
CA LEU A 153 -2.46 -2.46 16.44
C LEU A 153 -1.19 -3.34 16.41
N ASP A 154 -0.02 -2.72 16.47
CA ASP A 154 1.27 -3.38 16.34
C ASP A 154 1.97 -3.48 17.72
N THR A 155 3.29 -3.34 17.78
CA THR A 155 4.06 -3.49 19.01
C THR A 155 3.77 -2.40 20.04
N GLN A 156 4.07 -2.66 21.31
CA GLN A 156 3.97 -1.64 22.36
C GLN A 156 4.82 -0.39 22.05
N SER A 157 5.94 -0.54 21.34
CA SER A 157 6.75 0.60 20.89
C SER A 157 6.02 1.45 19.84
N SER A 158 5.33 0.80 18.89
CA SER A 158 4.49 1.47 17.90
C SER A 158 3.32 2.19 18.58
N LYS A 159 2.64 1.55 19.55
CA LYS A 159 1.59 2.17 20.37
C LYS A 159 2.12 3.40 21.11
N ASN A 160 3.28 3.30 21.76
CA ASN A 160 3.92 4.45 22.42
C ASN A 160 4.24 5.59 21.45
N SER A 161 4.71 5.26 20.24
CA SER A 161 5.03 6.25 19.21
C SER A 161 3.80 7.06 18.80
N ILE A 162 2.67 6.40 18.52
CA ILE A 162 1.44 7.13 18.14
C ILE A 162 0.87 7.92 19.31
N ILE A 163 0.91 7.37 20.54
CA ILE A 163 0.47 8.10 21.74
C ILE A 163 1.28 9.38 21.91
N TYR A 164 2.61 9.27 21.87
CA TYR A 164 3.50 10.43 21.97
C TYR A 164 3.28 11.44 20.86
N GLU A 165 3.14 10.98 19.60
CA GLU A 165 2.89 11.83 18.43
C GLU A 165 1.61 12.67 18.58
N LYS A 166 0.54 12.09 19.14
CA LYS A 166 -0.78 12.74 19.28
C LYS A 166 -0.93 13.58 20.55
N CYS A 167 -0.10 13.32 21.57
CA CYS A 167 -0.02 14.15 22.77
C CYS A 167 0.90 15.37 22.60
N CYS A 168 1.96 15.25 21.80
CA CYS A 168 2.90 16.34 21.56
C CYS A 168 2.21 17.49 20.78
N PRO A 169 2.39 18.77 21.18
CA PRO A 169 1.85 19.91 20.44
C PRO A 169 2.19 19.84 18.95
N HIS A 170 1.20 20.15 18.12
CA HIS A 170 1.38 20.23 16.69
C HIS A 170 2.37 21.34 16.35
N ASP A 171 3.45 20.98 15.65
CA ASP A 171 4.49 21.90 15.20
C ASP A 171 4.45 21.97 13.68
N SER A 172 3.78 23.00 13.17
CA SER A 172 3.60 23.20 11.73
C SER A 172 4.91 23.52 11.01
N SER A 173 5.95 23.97 11.73
CA SER A 173 7.24 24.35 11.12
C SER A 173 7.99 23.17 10.50
N LYS A 174 7.64 21.93 10.90
CA LYS A 174 8.22 20.70 10.34
C LYS A 174 7.85 20.46 8.88
N TYR A 175 6.82 21.13 8.38
CA TYR A 175 6.37 21.00 6.99
C TYR A 175 6.94 22.10 6.08
N ASP A 176 7.70 23.05 6.62
CA ASP A 176 8.21 24.20 5.86
C ASP A 176 9.38 23.84 4.93
N ASN A 177 10.05 22.69 5.14
CA ASN A 177 11.17 22.26 4.31
C ASN A 177 10.83 20.97 3.55
N VAL A 178 10.82 21.04 2.22
CA VAL A 178 10.55 19.88 1.35
C VAL A 178 11.85 19.25 0.89
N ASN A 179 12.08 18.00 1.27
CA ASN A 179 13.18 17.20 0.72
C ASN A 179 12.69 16.47 -0.54
N LEU A 180 13.13 16.95 -1.71
CA LEU A 180 12.77 16.40 -3.02
C LEU A 180 13.22 14.95 -3.23
N GLU A 181 14.22 14.50 -2.49
CA GLU A 181 14.78 13.15 -2.58
C GLU A 181 14.13 12.18 -1.57
N SER A 182 13.18 12.67 -0.76
CA SER A 182 12.52 11.81 0.23
C SER A 182 11.51 10.86 -0.44
N PRO A 183 11.37 9.61 0.05
CA PRO A 183 10.33 8.69 -0.43
C PRO A 183 8.91 9.25 -0.29
N PHE A 184 8.67 10.11 0.71
CA PHE A 184 7.38 10.79 0.89
C PHE A 184 7.11 11.76 -0.26
N HIS A 185 8.11 12.59 -0.61
CA HIS A 185 8.01 13.49 -1.74
C HIS A 185 7.85 12.74 -3.06
N TRP A 186 8.60 11.65 -3.25
CA TRP A 186 8.44 10.75 -4.40
C TRP A 186 7.00 10.24 -4.54
N GLY A 187 6.43 9.76 -3.43
CA GLY A 187 5.02 9.36 -3.33
C GLY A 187 4.09 10.44 -3.85
N THR A 188 4.21 11.65 -3.29
CA THR A 188 3.39 12.81 -3.68
C THR A 188 3.59 13.24 -5.13
N LYS A 189 4.84 13.22 -5.62
CA LYS A 189 5.24 13.66 -6.95
C LYS A 189 4.63 12.80 -8.06
N TYR A 190 4.50 11.49 -7.85
CA TYR A 190 4.04 10.56 -8.87
C TYR A 190 2.56 10.16 -8.75
N GLU A 191 1.89 10.54 -7.67
CA GLU A 191 0.48 10.27 -7.45
C GLU A 191 -0.42 10.76 -8.61
N PRO A 192 -0.28 11.99 -9.14
CA PRO A 192 -1.08 12.44 -10.28
C PRO A 192 -0.87 11.61 -11.56
N ILE A 193 0.34 11.11 -11.79
CA ILE A 193 0.64 10.25 -12.95
C ILE A 193 0.02 8.88 -12.76
N SER A 194 0.11 8.30 -11.56
CA SER A 194 -0.51 7.02 -11.23
C SER A 194 -2.05 7.06 -11.36
N ILE A 195 -2.69 8.17 -10.97
CA ILE A 195 -4.13 8.39 -11.19
C ILE A 195 -4.44 8.40 -12.69
N GLN A 196 -3.73 9.20 -13.49
CA GLN A 196 -3.95 9.25 -14.94
C GLN A 196 -3.79 7.88 -15.61
N ILE A 197 -2.78 7.10 -15.19
CA ILE A 197 -2.55 5.75 -15.70
C ILE A 197 -3.72 4.83 -15.32
N TYR A 198 -4.20 4.89 -14.08
CA TYR A 198 -5.36 4.11 -13.64
C TYR A 198 -6.63 4.49 -14.43
N GLU A 199 -6.90 5.79 -14.60
CA GLU A 199 -8.04 6.27 -15.38
C GLU A 199 -8.03 5.79 -16.82
N ASP A 200 -6.85 5.80 -17.46
CA ASP A 200 -6.65 5.31 -18.82
C ASP A 200 -6.81 3.78 -18.91
N MET A 201 -6.24 3.03 -17.97
CA MET A 201 -6.33 1.56 -17.93
C MET A 201 -7.76 1.06 -17.75
N TYR A 202 -8.56 1.76 -16.96
CA TYR A 202 -9.91 1.33 -16.59
C TYR A 202 -11.02 2.17 -17.23
N ASN A 203 -10.68 3.12 -18.11
CA ASN A 203 -11.58 4.06 -18.76
C ASN A 203 -12.60 4.64 -17.77
N THR A 204 -12.10 5.41 -16.79
CA THR A 204 -12.90 5.89 -15.67
C THR A 204 -12.42 7.25 -15.16
N LYS A 205 -13.11 7.81 -14.18
CA LYS A 205 -12.70 9.03 -13.47
C LYS A 205 -12.53 8.81 -11.98
N ILE A 206 -11.47 9.41 -11.43
CA ILE A 206 -11.12 9.39 -10.01
C ILE A 206 -11.15 10.82 -9.49
N ASP A 207 -11.96 11.06 -8.47
CA ASP A 207 -11.93 12.31 -7.72
C ASP A 207 -11.20 12.12 -6.39
N ASP A 208 -10.50 13.17 -5.94
CA ASP A 208 -9.81 13.23 -4.66
C ASP A 208 -10.72 13.73 -3.54
N TYR A 209 -10.42 13.31 -2.32
CA TYR A 209 -11.18 13.67 -1.12
C TYR A 209 -10.23 14.02 0.02
N GLY A 210 -10.64 14.98 0.86
CA GLY A 210 -9.87 15.45 1.99
C GLY A 210 -9.83 14.46 3.16
N CYS A 211 -9.64 14.97 4.38
CA CYS A 211 -9.73 14.12 5.57
C CYS A 211 -11.18 13.99 6.03
N ILE A 212 -11.72 12.78 5.91
CA ILE A 212 -13.07 12.41 6.33
C ILE A 212 -12.99 11.82 7.74
N LYS A 213 -13.87 12.28 8.62
CA LYS A 213 -13.99 11.80 9.99
C LYS A 213 -15.01 10.67 10.07
N HIS A 214 -14.73 9.63 10.85
CA HIS A 214 -15.72 8.56 11.06
C HIS A 214 -16.93 9.09 11.84
N GLU A 215 -18.14 8.75 11.37
CA GLU A 215 -19.39 9.20 11.99
C GLU A 215 -19.59 8.64 13.40
N THR A 216 -19.50 7.32 13.56
CA THR A 216 -19.67 6.63 14.86
C THR A 216 -18.47 6.72 15.79
N PHE A 217 -17.24 6.76 15.26
CA PHE A 217 -16.00 6.80 16.04
C PHE A 217 -15.21 8.09 15.75
N PRO A 218 -15.61 9.25 16.31
CA PRO A 218 -15.05 10.56 15.97
C PRO A 218 -13.54 10.72 16.16
N PHE A 219 -12.85 9.77 16.80
CA PHE A 219 -11.40 9.78 16.91
C PHE A 219 -10.69 9.17 15.70
N LEU A 220 -11.42 8.58 14.75
CA LEU A 220 -10.88 8.03 13.52
C LEU A 220 -11.10 8.98 12.35
N GLY A 221 -10.14 9.00 11.43
CA GLY A 221 -10.31 9.66 10.14
C GLY A 221 -9.48 9.01 9.04
N ALA A 222 -9.89 9.25 7.81
CA ALA A 222 -9.24 8.71 6.62
C ALA A 222 -9.14 9.77 5.52
N SER A 223 -8.13 9.64 4.68
CA SER A 223 -8.03 10.37 3.42
C SER A 223 -7.73 9.31 2.37
N PRO A 224 -8.70 8.92 1.54
CA PRO A 224 -8.42 8.06 0.39
C PRO A 224 -7.63 8.84 -0.66
N ASP A 225 -6.76 8.15 -1.40
CA ASP A 225 -6.03 8.78 -2.51
C ASP A 225 -6.97 9.09 -3.68
N GLY A 226 -8.04 8.31 -3.85
CA GLY A 226 -9.14 8.65 -4.75
C GLY A 226 -10.36 7.75 -4.60
N ILE A 227 -11.49 8.19 -5.16
CA ILE A 227 -12.69 7.38 -5.32
C ILE A 227 -13.17 7.52 -6.76
N ASN A 228 -13.59 6.39 -7.33
CA ASN A 228 -14.19 6.36 -8.64
C ASN A 228 -15.57 7.02 -8.65
N THR A 229 -15.70 8.08 -9.45
CA THR A 229 -16.93 8.90 -9.53
C THR A 229 -17.61 8.84 -10.90
N ASP A 230 -17.07 8.07 -11.84
CA ASP A 230 -17.71 7.86 -13.13
C ASP A 230 -18.94 6.94 -12.99
N VAL A 231 -20.13 7.54 -13.09
CA VAL A 231 -21.41 6.84 -12.97
C VAL A 231 -21.66 5.79 -14.06
N HIS A 232 -20.91 5.81 -15.16
CA HIS A 232 -20.99 4.81 -16.22
C HIS A 232 -19.98 3.68 -16.05
N SER A 233 -19.06 3.81 -15.11
CA SER A 233 -18.03 2.82 -14.82
C SER A 233 -18.56 1.67 -13.97
N GLN A 234 -18.13 0.44 -14.29
CA GLN A 234 -18.37 -0.72 -13.42
C GLN A 234 -17.60 -0.63 -12.10
N LEU A 235 -16.67 0.33 -11.99
CA LEU A 235 -15.89 0.62 -10.80
C LEU A 235 -16.49 1.75 -9.96
N TYR A 236 -17.68 2.28 -10.30
CA TYR A 236 -18.27 3.41 -9.58
C TYR A 236 -18.35 3.18 -8.06
N GLY A 237 -17.77 4.09 -7.29
CA GLY A 237 -17.64 3.99 -5.83
C GLY A 237 -16.51 3.09 -5.33
N ARG A 238 -15.65 2.56 -6.21
CA ARG A 238 -14.43 1.86 -5.81
C ARG A 238 -13.38 2.88 -5.36
N MET A 239 -12.77 2.60 -4.21
CA MET A 239 -11.68 3.42 -3.68
C MET A 239 -10.37 3.07 -4.39
N LEU A 240 -9.44 4.02 -4.41
CA LEU A 240 -8.09 3.85 -4.92
C LEU A 240 -7.10 4.26 -3.81
N GLU A 241 -6.14 3.39 -3.54
CA GLU A 241 -5.00 3.64 -2.67
C GLU A 241 -3.72 3.42 -3.47
N ILE A 242 -2.86 4.44 -3.53
CA ILE A 242 -1.69 4.49 -4.41
C ILE A 242 -0.42 4.43 -3.58
N LYS A 243 0.55 3.63 -4.01
CA LYS A 243 1.90 3.62 -3.47
C LYS A 243 2.92 3.67 -4.60
N ASN A 244 3.51 4.84 -4.79
CA ASN A 244 4.65 5.01 -5.69
C ASN A 244 5.93 4.59 -4.95
N ILE A 245 6.42 3.40 -5.27
CA ILE A 245 7.52 2.72 -4.60
C ILE A 245 8.87 3.15 -5.18
N VAL A 246 9.84 3.43 -4.28
CA VAL A 246 11.23 3.72 -4.66
C VAL A 246 12.11 2.47 -4.51
N ASN A 247 12.14 1.89 -3.30
CA ASN A 247 13.20 0.94 -2.91
C ASN A 247 12.70 -0.48 -2.61
N ARG A 248 11.40 -0.70 -2.40
CA ARG A 248 10.89 -2.04 -2.08
C ARG A 248 10.51 -2.79 -3.35
N GLU A 249 10.54 -4.11 -3.27
CA GLU A 249 9.98 -4.96 -4.32
C GLU A 249 8.44 -4.91 -4.29
N ILE A 250 7.84 -4.83 -5.48
CA ILE A 250 6.40 -4.95 -5.68
C ILE A 250 6.10 -6.42 -5.98
N ASN A 251 5.48 -7.11 -5.04
CA ASN A 251 5.13 -8.53 -5.11
C ASN A 251 3.61 -8.77 -5.20
N GLY A 252 2.80 -7.72 -5.31
CA GLY A 252 1.33 -7.80 -5.32
C GLY A 252 0.69 -8.08 -3.96
N ILE A 253 1.48 -8.16 -2.89
CA ILE A 253 0.99 -8.36 -1.53
C ILE A 253 1.04 -7.00 -0.80
N PRO A 254 -0.11 -6.42 -0.40
CA PRO A 254 -0.11 -5.19 0.39
C PRO A 254 0.65 -5.41 1.71
N LYS A 255 1.36 -4.40 2.22
CA LYS A 255 1.95 -4.51 3.55
C LYS A 255 0.89 -4.43 4.65
N PRO A 256 1.14 -4.93 5.89
CA PRO A 256 0.17 -4.84 6.97
C PRO A 256 -0.30 -3.41 7.23
N GLU A 257 0.61 -2.43 7.19
CA GLU A 257 0.27 -1.02 7.36
C GLU A 257 -0.67 -0.49 6.27
N TYR A 258 -0.45 -0.88 5.01
CA TYR A 258 -1.26 -0.44 3.88
C TYR A 258 -2.61 -1.14 3.87
N TRP A 259 -2.64 -2.43 4.21
CA TRP A 259 -3.88 -3.17 4.35
C TRP A 259 -4.78 -2.58 5.45
N ILE A 260 -4.22 -2.32 6.63
CA ILE A 260 -4.92 -1.67 7.74
C ILE A 260 -5.44 -0.28 7.33
N GLN A 261 -4.62 0.49 6.61
CA GLN A 261 -5.02 1.79 6.09
C GLN A 261 -6.25 1.68 5.17
N MET A 262 -6.23 0.77 4.20
CA MET A 262 -7.36 0.53 3.29
C MET A 262 -8.62 0.06 4.01
N GLN A 263 -8.49 -0.82 5.01
CA GLN A 263 -9.64 -1.26 5.81
C GLN A 263 -10.31 -0.08 6.53
N LEU A 264 -9.52 0.81 7.14
CA LEU A 264 -10.06 1.99 7.80
C LEU A 264 -10.60 3.02 6.82
N GLN A 265 -9.97 3.21 5.67
CA GLN A 265 -10.49 4.07 4.60
C GLN A 265 -11.88 3.60 4.13
N MET A 266 -12.03 2.30 3.83
CA MET A 266 -13.32 1.71 3.44
C MET A 266 -14.36 1.78 4.57
N GLU A 267 -13.92 1.65 5.83
CA GLU A 267 -14.81 1.80 6.98
C GLU A 267 -15.34 3.23 7.12
N VAL A 268 -14.43 4.21 7.14
CA VAL A 268 -14.75 5.64 7.31
C VAL A 268 -15.60 6.16 6.15
N CYS A 269 -15.28 5.79 4.91
CA CYS A 269 -16.01 6.22 3.73
C CYS A 269 -17.31 5.43 3.51
N ASP A 270 -17.57 4.40 4.32
CA ASP A 270 -18.60 3.40 4.11
C ASP A 270 -18.59 2.83 2.67
N LEU A 271 -17.44 2.47 2.14
CA LEU A 271 -17.29 1.78 0.85
C LEU A 271 -16.85 0.33 1.09
N ASN A 272 -16.88 -0.50 0.04
CA ASN A 272 -16.70 -1.96 0.20
C ASN A 272 -15.45 -2.51 -0.51
N GLU A 273 -14.91 -1.76 -1.46
CA GLU A 273 -13.89 -2.23 -2.40
C GLU A 273 -12.85 -1.11 -2.60
N CYS A 274 -11.58 -1.49 -2.53
CA CYS A 274 -10.45 -0.61 -2.78
C CYS A 274 -9.48 -1.31 -3.74
N ASP A 275 -9.11 -0.64 -4.82
CA ASP A 275 -7.95 -1.05 -5.61
C ASP A 275 -6.70 -0.48 -4.94
N PHE A 276 -5.72 -1.37 -4.73
CA PHE A 276 -4.40 -1.02 -4.25
C PHE A 276 -3.44 -1.00 -5.43
N LEU A 277 -3.04 0.21 -5.84
CA LEU A 277 -2.18 0.46 -6.98
C LEU A 277 -0.75 0.73 -6.51
N GLU A 278 0.16 -0.13 -6.90
CA GLU A 278 1.60 0.08 -6.71
C GLU A 278 2.28 0.34 -8.03
N THR A 279 3.12 1.37 -8.05
CA THR A 279 3.92 1.73 -9.23
C THR A 279 5.37 1.92 -8.83
N GLN A 280 6.27 1.55 -9.73
CA GLN A 280 7.69 1.87 -9.63
C GLN A 280 8.09 2.70 -10.84
N PHE A 281 8.39 3.97 -10.60
CA PHE A 281 8.88 4.88 -11.63
C PHE A 281 10.41 4.93 -11.61
N LYS A 282 10.98 5.24 -12.77
CA LYS A 282 12.39 5.54 -12.94
C LYS A 282 12.54 6.84 -13.71
N GLU A 283 13.43 7.71 -13.23
CA GLU A 283 13.75 8.95 -13.92
C GLU A 283 14.96 8.77 -14.84
N TYR A 284 14.82 9.20 -16.09
CA TYR A 284 15.96 9.34 -16.99
C TYR A 284 16.80 10.54 -16.57
N LYS A 285 18.12 10.49 -16.80
CA LYS A 285 19.00 11.59 -16.40
C LYS A 285 18.79 12.86 -17.22
N ASN A 286 18.39 12.70 -18.48
CA ASN A 286 18.21 13.79 -19.42
C ASN A 286 17.29 13.36 -20.59
N TYR A 287 16.93 14.34 -21.41
CA TYR A 287 16.08 14.15 -22.59
C TYR A 287 16.69 13.19 -23.63
N LEU A 288 18.02 13.16 -23.77
CA LEU A 288 18.66 12.26 -24.73
C LEU A 288 18.43 10.79 -24.35
N GLU A 289 18.66 10.43 -23.08
CA GLU A 289 18.38 9.07 -22.58
C GLU A 289 16.91 8.70 -22.80
N PHE A 290 15.99 9.61 -22.44
CA PHE A 290 14.55 9.43 -22.67
C PHE A 290 14.23 9.20 -24.15
N LYS A 291 14.75 10.04 -25.06
CA LYS A 291 14.47 9.97 -26.50
C LYS A 291 15.06 8.72 -27.16
N THR A 292 16.22 8.24 -26.68
CA THR A 292 16.87 7.05 -27.25
C THR A 292 16.23 5.73 -26.81
N ASP A 293 15.48 5.73 -25.70
CA ASP A 293 14.80 4.54 -25.19
C ASP A 293 13.40 4.40 -25.83
N GLY A 294 13.29 4.06 -27.11
CA GLY A 294 12.00 3.82 -27.79
C GLY A 294 11.29 5.08 -28.30
N GLU A 295 9.96 5.05 -28.38
CA GLU A 295 9.10 6.14 -28.84
C GLU A 295 8.74 7.11 -27.71
N PHE A 296 8.19 8.30 -27.97
CA PHE A 296 7.92 9.31 -26.94
C PHE A 296 7.09 8.79 -25.74
N LYS A 297 6.11 7.90 -25.99
CA LYS A 297 5.20 7.35 -24.96
C LYS A 297 5.59 5.96 -24.47
N LEU A 298 6.44 5.26 -25.20
CA LEU A 298 6.77 3.86 -24.95
C LEU A 298 8.28 3.65 -25.00
N SER A 299 8.83 3.04 -23.95
CA SER A 299 10.23 2.63 -23.92
C SER A 299 10.52 1.51 -24.91
N SER A 300 11.80 1.21 -25.14
CA SER A 300 12.22 0.13 -26.05
C SER A 300 11.73 -1.26 -25.64
N ASP A 301 11.44 -1.47 -24.35
CA ASP A 301 10.83 -2.66 -23.76
C ASP A 301 9.30 -2.56 -23.59
N GLY A 302 8.67 -1.54 -24.17
CA GLY A 302 7.22 -1.38 -24.20
C GLY A 302 6.58 -0.84 -22.92
N CYS A 303 7.37 -0.37 -21.95
CA CYS A 303 6.84 0.31 -20.77
C CYS A 303 6.36 1.72 -21.11
N ARG A 304 5.35 2.21 -20.39
CA ARG A 304 4.92 3.62 -20.52
C ARG A 304 6.02 4.55 -20.02
N LYS A 305 6.25 5.63 -20.75
CA LYS A 305 7.13 6.73 -20.35
C LYS A 305 6.51 8.07 -20.70
N GLY A 306 6.97 9.12 -20.06
CA GLY A 306 6.48 10.48 -20.31
C GLY A 306 7.32 11.51 -19.59
N CYS A 307 6.81 12.74 -19.52
CA CYS A 307 7.50 13.84 -18.87
C CYS A 307 6.54 14.82 -18.20
N PHE A 308 7.07 15.63 -17.28
CA PHE A 308 6.37 16.73 -16.63
C PHE A 308 7.38 17.78 -16.14
N VAL A 309 6.89 18.93 -15.69
CA VAL A 309 7.74 20.09 -15.41
C VAL A 309 7.77 20.41 -13.91
N LEU A 310 8.95 20.72 -13.40
CA LEU A 310 9.16 21.24 -12.04
C LEU A 310 9.48 22.73 -12.09
N PHE A 311 8.72 23.49 -11.31
CA PHE A 311 8.94 24.89 -10.96
C PHE A 311 9.29 25.04 -9.48
N MET A 312 9.87 26.17 -9.10
CA MET A 312 10.02 26.61 -7.72
C MET A 312 9.23 27.90 -7.52
N ASP A 313 8.29 27.86 -6.58
CA ASP A 313 7.51 29.00 -6.14
C ASP A 313 7.95 29.36 -4.72
N ASN A 314 8.65 30.49 -4.57
CA ASN A 314 9.13 30.99 -3.28
C ASN A 314 9.89 29.94 -2.43
N GLY A 315 10.67 29.07 -3.09
CA GLY A 315 11.43 28.01 -2.42
C GLY A 315 10.70 26.67 -2.26
N TYR A 316 9.43 26.58 -2.69
CA TYR A 316 8.63 25.35 -2.66
C TYR A 316 8.51 24.71 -4.05
N PRO A 317 8.62 23.38 -4.17
CA PRO A 317 8.48 22.69 -5.45
C PRO A 317 7.02 22.70 -5.92
N TYR A 318 6.82 23.04 -7.18
CA TYR A 318 5.52 23.01 -7.85
C TYR A 318 5.60 22.22 -9.16
N TYR A 319 4.70 21.26 -9.35
CA TYR A 319 4.71 20.37 -10.50
C TYR A 319 3.52 20.64 -11.42
N GLU A 320 3.77 20.69 -12.72
CA GLU A 320 2.74 20.73 -13.75
C GLU A 320 2.81 19.44 -14.57
N TYR A 321 1.69 18.75 -14.68
CA TYR A 321 1.59 17.42 -15.30
C TYR A 321 0.81 17.51 -16.62
N PRO A 322 1.35 17.02 -17.74
CA PRO A 322 0.59 16.89 -18.98
C PRO A 322 -0.35 15.67 -18.91
N ASN A 323 -1.20 15.55 -19.92
CA ASN A 323 -1.92 14.30 -20.17
C ASN A 323 -0.90 13.23 -20.60
N ILE A 324 -0.95 12.05 -19.97
CA ILE A 324 -0.01 10.94 -20.24
C ILE A 324 -0.03 10.41 -21.69
N ASN A 325 -1.08 10.71 -22.46
CA ASN A 325 -1.25 10.23 -23.83
C ASN A 325 -0.77 11.20 -24.92
N MET A 326 -0.21 12.36 -24.54
CA MET A 326 0.33 13.36 -25.47
C MET A 326 1.51 12.80 -26.29
N ASP A 327 1.54 13.13 -27.58
CA ASP A 327 2.74 12.93 -28.39
C ASP A 327 3.80 14.03 -28.15
N GLU A 328 4.94 13.92 -28.84
CA GLU A 328 6.07 14.84 -28.66
C GLU A 328 5.72 16.28 -29.07
N GLU A 329 4.99 16.47 -30.16
CA GLU A 329 4.61 17.79 -30.66
C GLU A 329 3.57 18.45 -29.75
N GLU A 330 2.59 17.68 -29.28
CA GLU A 330 1.58 18.10 -28.30
C GLU A 330 2.24 18.50 -26.97
N PHE A 331 3.21 17.72 -26.49
CA PHE A 331 3.95 18.02 -25.27
C PHE A 331 4.75 19.31 -25.40
N ASP A 332 5.47 19.50 -26.51
CA ASP A 332 6.26 20.71 -26.74
C ASP A 332 5.36 21.97 -26.77
N ALA A 333 4.21 21.88 -27.44
CA ALA A 333 3.22 22.96 -27.46
C ALA A 333 2.63 23.23 -26.05
N TRP A 334 2.29 22.16 -25.32
CA TRP A 334 1.80 22.25 -23.94
C TRP A 334 2.84 22.91 -23.02
N LYS A 335 4.10 22.50 -23.11
CA LYS A 335 5.21 23.02 -22.29
C LYS A 335 5.42 24.51 -22.51
N VAL A 336 5.42 24.97 -23.76
CA VAL A 336 5.53 26.41 -24.08
C VAL A 336 4.40 27.20 -23.41
N ASN A 337 3.18 26.67 -23.41
CA ASN A 337 2.03 27.33 -22.76
C ASN A 337 2.15 27.32 -21.23
N ILE A 338 2.59 26.21 -20.63
CA ILE A 338 2.75 26.08 -19.17
C ILE A 338 3.87 26.97 -18.63
N ILE A 339 5.00 27.08 -19.32
CA ILE A 339 6.07 28.01 -18.94
C ILE A 339 5.56 29.46 -19.00
N LYS A 340 4.80 29.83 -20.04
CA LYS A 340 4.18 31.16 -20.13
C LYS A 340 3.16 31.43 -19.03
N LYS A 341 2.30 30.45 -18.72
CA LYS A 341 1.29 30.52 -17.66
C LYS A 341 1.92 30.73 -16.29
N ASN A 342 3.03 30.03 -16.01
CA ASN A 342 3.71 30.05 -14.72
C ASN A 342 4.98 30.93 -14.73
N ASN A 343 4.99 32.02 -15.51
CA ASN A 343 6.13 32.93 -15.65
C ASN A 343 6.57 33.64 -14.35
N HIS A 344 5.73 33.57 -13.31
CA HIS A 344 6.00 34.11 -11.98
C HIS A 344 6.80 33.13 -11.09
N MET A 345 6.92 31.87 -11.51
CA MET A 345 7.70 30.82 -10.84
C MET A 345 9.01 30.56 -11.60
N GLU A 346 10.03 30.07 -10.90
CA GLU A 346 11.29 29.70 -11.54
C GLU A 346 11.19 28.28 -12.11
N TRP A 347 11.35 28.12 -13.43
CA TRP A 347 11.49 26.78 -14.03
C TRP A 347 12.81 26.15 -13.59
N VAL A 348 12.76 24.90 -13.09
CA VAL A 348 13.96 24.19 -12.63
C VAL A 348 14.43 23.16 -13.66
N LYS A 349 13.55 22.21 -14.00
CA LYS A 349 13.86 21.14 -14.93
C LYS A 349 12.61 20.44 -15.43
N ASP A 350 12.78 19.76 -16.55
CA ASP A 350 11.85 18.73 -16.98
C ASP A 350 12.24 17.40 -16.34
N ILE A 351 11.25 16.62 -15.97
CA ILE A 351 11.41 15.29 -15.39
C ILE A 351 10.87 14.30 -16.41
N TYR A 352 11.73 13.36 -16.81
CA TYR A 352 11.43 12.31 -17.77
C TYR A 352 11.35 11.00 -17.00
N TRP A 353 10.20 10.32 -17.08
CA TRP A 353 9.92 9.15 -16.27
C TRP A 353 9.57 7.94 -17.15
N LYS A 354 9.85 6.74 -16.63
CA LYS A 354 9.43 5.44 -17.14
C LYS A 354 8.72 4.69 -16.02
N LEU A 355 7.61 4.03 -16.32
CA LEU A 355 6.92 3.13 -15.39
C LEU A 355 7.48 1.71 -15.54
N GLU A 356 8.35 1.28 -14.62
CA GLU A 356 9.00 -0.04 -14.69
C GLU A 356 8.08 -1.16 -14.21
N ILE A 357 7.34 -0.94 -13.13
CA ILE A 357 6.43 -1.94 -12.55
C ILE A 357 5.10 -1.30 -12.20
N LEU A 358 4.01 -2.00 -12.49
CA LEU A 358 2.66 -1.68 -12.04
C LEU A 358 1.98 -2.94 -11.50
N SER A 359 1.41 -2.84 -10.30
CA SER A 359 0.56 -3.88 -9.72
C SER A 359 -0.73 -3.26 -9.21
N CYS A 360 -1.87 -3.88 -9.51
CA CYS A 360 -3.17 -3.43 -9.06
C CYS A 360 -3.98 -4.61 -8.53
N VAL A 361 -4.18 -4.63 -7.22
CA VAL A 361 -4.86 -5.72 -6.51
C VAL A 361 -6.13 -5.23 -5.83
N LEU A 362 -7.17 -6.08 -5.81
CA LEU A 362 -8.44 -5.74 -5.16
C LEU A 362 -8.41 -6.12 -3.69
N VAL A 363 -8.76 -5.18 -2.83
CA VAL A 363 -8.95 -5.37 -1.39
C VAL A 363 -10.41 -5.12 -1.04
N LEU A 364 -11.00 -6.04 -0.28
CA LEU A 364 -12.38 -5.91 0.18
C LEU A 364 -12.41 -5.50 1.65
N ARG A 365 -13.46 -4.76 2.02
CA ARG A 365 -13.71 -4.39 3.42
C ARG A 365 -14.00 -5.64 4.27
N ASN A 366 -13.21 -5.81 5.32
CA ASN A 366 -13.32 -6.86 6.32
C ASN A 366 -13.92 -6.28 7.60
N LYS A 367 -15.26 -6.35 7.70
CA LYS A 367 -16.01 -5.84 8.86
C LYS A 367 -15.74 -6.63 10.14
N LEU A 368 -15.50 -7.94 10.02
CA LEU A 368 -15.16 -8.79 11.18
C LEU A 368 -13.85 -8.33 11.81
N TRP A 369 -12.84 -8.06 10.98
CA TRP A 369 -11.58 -7.49 11.42
C TRP A 369 -11.77 -6.12 12.08
N PHE A 370 -12.50 -5.19 11.44
CA PHE A 370 -12.69 -3.85 12.00
C PHE A 370 -13.39 -3.86 13.36
N ASN A 371 -14.43 -4.70 13.52
CA ASN A 371 -15.18 -4.84 14.79
C ASN A 371 -14.30 -5.30 15.97
N SER A 372 -13.21 -6.03 15.68
CA SER A 372 -12.22 -6.39 16.68
C SER A 372 -11.20 -5.27 16.88
N ALA A 373 -10.65 -4.74 15.77
CA ALA A 373 -9.62 -3.71 15.77
C ALA A 373 -10.05 -2.41 16.47
N ILE A 374 -11.31 -2.01 16.34
CA ILE A 374 -11.82 -0.76 16.92
C ILE A 374 -11.65 -0.69 18.44
N LYS A 375 -11.73 -1.82 19.15
CA LYS A 375 -11.57 -1.89 20.60
C LYS A 375 -10.16 -1.48 21.03
N GLU A 376 -9.15 -1.97 20.30
CA GLU A 376 -7.75 -1.61 20.52
C GLU A 376 -7.46 -0.15 20.13
N LEU A 377 -8.03 0.31 19.02
CA LEU A 377 -7.91 1.71 18.58
C LEU A 377 -8.52 2.67 19.62
N GLU A 378 -9.69 2.34 20.17
CA GLU A 378 -10.36 3.11 21.21
C GLU A 378 -9.56 3.11 22.52
N SER A 379 -9.00 1.97 22.93
CA SER A 379 -8.12 1.87 24.10
C SER A 379 -6.89 2.79 23.99
N VAL A 380 -6.23 2.80 22.82
CA VAL A 380 -5.10 3.68 22.53
C VAL A 380 -5.54 5.15 22.52
N TRP A 381 -6.70 5.45 21.94
CA TRP A 381 -7.25 6.82 21.92
C TRP A 381 -7.57 7.32 23.33
N ASN A 382 -8.20 6.50 24.17
CA ASN A 382 -8.46 6.84 25.57
C ASN A 382 -7.17 7.14 26.33
N THR A 383 -6.10 6.38 26.05
CA THR A 383 -4.77 6.64 26.60
C THR A 383 -4.23 7.99 26.13
N ILE A 384 -4.38 8.34 24.84
CA ILE A 384 -4.01 9.66 24.29
C ILE A 384 -4.76 10.77 25.04
N CYS A 385 -6.08 10.67 25.15
CA CYS A 385 -6.90 11.67 25.85
C CYS A 385 -6.46 11.86 27.30
N HIS A 386 -6.15 10.77 28.00
CA HIS A 386 -5.69 10.82 29.39
C HIS A 386 -4.28 11.42 29.50
N GLU A 387 -3.29 10.93 28.76
CA GLU A 387 -1.89 11.36 28.86
C GLU A 387 -1.65 12.77 28.29
N LYS A 388 -2.51 13.25 27.39
CA LYS A 388 -2.47 14.64 26.91
C LYS A 388 -2.72 15.65 28.04
N ILE A 389 -3.45 15.26 29.08
CA ILE A 389 -3.74 16.09 30.28
C ILE A 389 -2.76 15.77 31.42
N ASN A 390 -2.46 14.48 31.65
CA ASN A 390 -1.70 14.02 32.82
C ASN A 390 -0.19 13.92 32.59
N GLY A 391 0.27 14.15 31.36
CA GLY A 391 1.67 14.08 30.95
C GLY A 391 1.97 12.83 30.12
N TYR A 392 2.81 13.00 29.09
CA TYR A 392 3.12 11.99 28.08
C TYR A 392 4.63 11.79 27.83
N ILE A 393 5.49 12.45 28.61
CA ILE A 393 6.95 12.46 28.42
C ILE A 393 7.55 11.06 28.58
N HIS A 394 6.96 10.20 29.42
CA HIS A 394 7.40 8.81 29.59
C HIS A 394 7.27 7.96 28.32
N ARG A 395 6.46 8.39 27.34
CA ARG A 395 6.32 7.74 26.03
C ARG A 395 7.38 8.21 25.02
N ALA A 396 8.20 9.22 25.35
CA ALA A 396 9.17 9.78 24.42
C ALA A 396 10.18 8.72 23.91
N PRO A 397 10.65 8.83 22.66
CA PRO A 397 11.66 7.93 22.13
C PRO A 397 12.92 7.93 23.00
N LYS A 398 13.31 6.76 23.51
CA LYS A 398 14.56 6.62 24.25
C LYS A 398 15.74 6.76 23.27
N LYS A 399 16.61 7.74 23.50
CA LYS A 399 17.88 7.83 22.75
C LYS A 399 18.67 6.56 22.99
N ARG A 400 19.06 5.86 21.91
CA ARG A 400 20.03 4.77 22.01
C ARG A 400 21.38 5.37 22.41
N GLU A 401 21.89 5.01 23.58
CA GLU A 401 23.29 5.27 23.92
C GLU A 401 24.16 4.53 22.91
N LYS A 402 25.04 5.27 22.21
CA LYS A 402 26.07 4.63 21.38
C LYS A 402 26.98 3.86 22.32
N LYS A 403 26.94 2.53 22.30
CA LYS A 403 28.01 1.73 22.90
C LYS A 403 29.29 2.07 22.13
N GLU A 404 30.23 2.76 22.78
CA GLU A 404 31.59 2.88 22.27
C GLU A 404 32.18 1.48 22.16
N VAL A 405 32.17 0.92 20.95
CA VAL A 405 32.96 -0.27 20.66
C VAL A 405 34.41 0.21 20.59
N PHE A 406 35.14 0.08 21.70
CA PHE A 406 36.60 0.18 21.72
C PHE A 406 37.18 -0.92 20.82
N LYS A 407 37.25 -0.66 19.50
CA LYS A 407 38.10 -1.43 18.60
C LYS A 407 39.54 -1.11 18.97
N LYS A 408 40.18 -2.00 19.74
CA LYS A 408 41.66 -2.07 19.81
C LYS A 408 42.18 -2.15 18.38
N ARG A 409 42.68 -1.04 17.84
CA ARG A 409 43.42 -1.03 16.58
C ARG A 409 44.73 -1.79 16.82
N LYS A 410 44.78 -3.08 16.46
CA LYS A 410 46.07 -3.74 16.20
C LYS A 410 46.61 -3.16 14.90
N CYS A 411 47.55 -2.24 15.01
CA CYS A 411 48.35 -1.78 13.88
C CYS A 411 49.28 -2.94 13.47
N LEU A 412 49.15 -3.44 12.24
CA LEU A 412 49.99 -4.48 11.64
C LEU A 412 51.00 -3.84 10.68
N LEU A 413 51.80 -2.89 11.18
CA LEU A 413 52.92 -2.33 10.41
C LEU A 413 54.16 -2.30 11.31
N HIS A 414 55.05 -3.25 11.05
CA HIS A 414 56.42 -3.23 11.55
C HIS A 414 57.22 -2.29 10.66
N PHE A 415 57.63 -1.14 11.18
CA PHE A 415 58.59 -0.27 10.50
C PHE A 415 60.00 -0.75 10.84
N SER A 416 60.72 -1.27 9.85
CA SER A 416 62.18 -1.33 9.87
C SER A 416 62.70 -0.07 9.19
N ASP A 417 63.52 0.69 9.92
CA ASP A 417 64.18 1.90 9.43
C ASP A 417 64.99 1.64 8.16
N ASN A 418 64.76 2.43 7.11
CA ASN A 418 65.82 3.00 6.27
C ASN A 418 65.29 4.05 5.26
N LYS A 419 65.72 5.30 5.49
CA LYS A 419 66.05 6.39 4.57
C LYS A 419 65.79 6.21 3.04
N VAL A 420 65.13 7.21 2.42
CA VAL A 420 65.64 8.17 1.40
C VAL A 420 64.54 8.68 0.42
N SER A 421 64.54 10.00 0.24
CA SER A 421 64.13 10.89 -0.90
C SER A 421 62.69 10.97 -1.48
N ILE A 422 62.11 12.16 -1.27
CA ILE A 422 61.47 13.12 -2.20
C ILE A 422 61.40 12.71 -3.70
N ASN A 423 60.19 12.67 -4.31
CA ASN A 423 59.70 13.63 -5.33
C ASN A 423 58.42 13.18 -6.09
N GLU A 424 57.65 14.19 -6.47
CA GLU A 424 56.76 14.32 -7.65
C GLU A 424 55.38 13.64 -7.69
N ILE A 425 54.36 14.51 -7.63
CA ILE A 425 52.99 14.28 -8.11
C ILE A 425 52.97 14.60 -9.60
N ILE A 426 52.64 13.62 -10.44
CA ILE A 426 52.29 13.82 -11.85
C ILE A 426 50.79 13.53 -12.03
N LYS A 427 50.05 14.54 -12.49
CA LYS A 427 48.73 14.40 -13.11
C LYS A 427 48.90 13.90 -14.54
N ILE A 428 48.04 13.01 -15.02
CA ILE A 428 47.86 12.79 -16.46
C ILE A 428 46.36 12.71 -16.79
N ASP A 429 45.97 13.61 -17.68
CA ASP A 429 44.68 13.73 -18.34
C ASP A 429 44.50 12.68 -19.46
N THR A 430 43.23 12.36 -19.68
CA THR A 430 42.51 11.94 -20.89
C THR A 430 43.21 11.58 -22.23
N GLN A 431 42.46 10.70 -22.94
CA GLN A 431 42.23 10.56 -24.39
C GLN A 431 43.05 9.51 -25.17
N PRO A 432 42.72 9.19 -26.44
CA PRO A 432 41.52 8.45 -26.89
C PRO A 432 41.88 7.35 -27.93
N LEU A 433 40.90 6.52 -28.29
CA LEU A 433 40.64 6.06 -29.67
C LEU A 433 39.20 5.56 -29.77
#